data_AF-A0A956HAZ1-F1
#
_entry.id   AF-A0A956HAZ1-F1
#
_cell.length_a   1.000
_cell.length_b   1.000
_cell.length_c   1.000
_cell.angle_alpha   90.00
_cell.angle_beta   90.00
_cell.angle_gamma   90.00
#
_symmetry.space_group_name_H-M   'P 1'
#
loop_
_entity.id
_entity.type
_entity.pdbx_description
1 polymer ?
#
loop_
_entity_poly.entity_id
_entity_poly.type
_entity_poly.pdbx_seq_one_letter_code
_entity_poly.pdbx_strand_id
1 'polypeptide(L)'
;SLCVLACTSPKGDEDTASDSVDSVSDSDTTGDTDTGSSEGWQISVQAGQDLGALMSVWGPGPEDVYAVGGQPDPDPKATILHFDGSDWSEESTPAGTPMLNWVFGSEGRTWAVGQGGTIVTREDDGSWSAETSPSDRVLWGLWGADSSELWAVGGDGLGDDPVLLRRDGATDSWEVVTVPDPGNDCRGLFKVWGRSAG
;
A
#
# COMPACT_ATOMS: atom_id res chain seq x y z
N SER A 1 -3.92 -13.34 14.68
CA SER A 1 -3.70 -11.88 14.78
C SER A 1 -2.76 -11.48 13.66
N LEU A 2 -3.12 -10.47 12.84
CA LEU A 2 -2.32 -10.01 11.69
C LEU A 2 -1.82 -8.60 11.99
N CYS A 3 -0.58 -8.30 11.59
CA CYS A 3 0.10 -7.05 12.00
C CYS A 3 0.70 -6.34 10.80
N VAL A 4 0.61 -5.01 10.79
CA VAL A 4 1.52 -4.17 10.01
C VAL A 4 2.68 -3.79 10.93
N LEU A 5 3.90 -3.95 10.43
CA LEU A 5 5.11 -3.56 11.12
C LEU A 5 5.62 -2.24 10.54
N ALA A 6 6.05 -1.33 11.41
CA ALA A 6 6.74 -0.10 11.01
C ALA A 6 8.09 -0.02 11.72
N CYS A 7 9.03 0.70 11.11
CA CYS A 7 10.31 1.04 11.71
C CYS A 7 10.38 2.55 11.81
N THR A 8 10.63 3.08 13.01
CA THR A 8 10.82 4.51 13.25
C THR A 8 12.30 4.81 13.46
N SER A 9 12.75 5.96 12.96
CA SER A 9 14.02 6.58 13.39
C SER A 9 13.67 7.83 14.20
N PRO A 10 14.39 8.14 15.29
CA PRO A 10 14.18 9.38 16.03
C PRO A 10 14.41 10.58 15.11
N LYS A 11 13.58 11.62 15.27
CA LYS A 11 13.83 12.92 14.62
C LYS A 11 15.19 13.41 15.11
N GLY A 12 16.12 13.66 14.20
CA GLY A 12 17.43 14.20 14.58
C GLY A 12 17.24 15.55 15.26
N ASP A 13 17.67 15.65 16.52
CA ASP A 13 17.74 16.93 17.21
C ASP A 13 18.73 17.81 16.45
N GLU A 14 18.29 19.00 16.01
CA GLU A 14 19.18 20.04 15.51
C GLU A 14 20.02 20.57 16.68
N ASP A 15 21.12 19.87 16.98
CA ASP A 15 22.11 20.33 17.95
C ASP A 15 22.85 21.55 17.40
N THR A 16 22.40 22.73 17.83
CA THR A 16 23.15 23.98 17.72
C THR A 16 24.30 23.99 18.74
N ALA A 17 25.41 23.33 18.41
CA ALA A 17 26.61 23.39 19.23
C ALA A 17 27.29 24.77 19.10
N SER A 18 27.10 25.64 20.08
CA SER A 18 28.01 26.78 20.33
C SER A 18 29.12 26.35 21.29
N ASP A 19 30.36 26.50 20.85
CA ASP A 19 31.60 26.31 21.60
C ASP A 19 31.58 27.00 22.98
N SER A 20 31.88 26.25 24.03
CA SER A 20 32.72 26.73 25.14
C SER A 20 33.21 25.56 26.00
N VAL A 21 34.53 25.47 26.10
CA VAL A 21 35.29 24.58 26.98
C VAL A 21 35.45 25.26 28.35
N ASP A 22 35.15 24.54 29.43
CA ASP A 22 35.84 24.71 30.72
C ASP A 22 35.66 23.50 31.67
N SER A 23 36.54 23.44 32.66
CA SER A 23 37.15 22.26 33.28
C SER A 23 36.59 21.78 34.64
N VAL A 24 36.79 20.47 34.93
CA VAL A 24 37.19 19.80 36.21
C VAL A 24 36.15 19.33 37.29
N SER A 25 36.26 18.02 37.56
CA SER A 25 36.09 17.14 38.76
C SER A 25 34.82 17.02 39.63
N ASP A 26 34.41 15.75 39.79
CA ASP A 26 33.84 15.00 40.93
C ASP A 26 32.63 15.53 41.74
N SER A 27 31.48 14.86 41.63
CA SER A 27 30.84 14.05 42.71
C SER A 27 29.34 13.78 42.46
N ASP A 28 28.92 12.58 42.89
CA ASP A 28 27.58 12.12 43.29
C ASP A 28 26.38 12.08 42.30
N THR A 29 25.99 10.82 42.04
CA THR A 29 24.63 10.25 42.06
C THR A 29 23.47 11.06 41.45
N THR A 30 22.98 10.63 40.28
CA THR A 30 21.54 10.51 40.00
C THR A 30 21.34 9.51 38.86
N GLY A 31 20.26 8.73 38.97
CA GLY A 31 19.91 7.69 38.01
C GLY A 31 19.73 8.24 36.61
N ASP A 32 20.45 7.64 35.67
CA ASP A 32 20.17 7.77 34.26
C ASP A 32 18.96 6.87 33.98
N THR A 33 17.76 7.43 34.12
CA THR A 33 16.61 6.87 33.40
C THR A 33 16.86 7.19 31.94
N ASP A 34 17.64 6.32 31.30
CA ASP A 34 17.68 6.18 29.86
C ASP A 34 16.24 5.84 29.43
N THR A 35 15.44 6.88 29.19
CA THR A 35 14.21 6.75 28.42
C THR A 35 14.64 6.53 26.99
N GLY A 36 15.15 5.33 26.74
CA GLY A 36 15.56 4.88 25.42
C GLY A 36 14.37 5.04 24.49
N SER A 37 14.43 6.04 23.63
CA SER A 37 13.64 6.08 22.42
C SER A 37 13.99 4.82 21.64
N SER A 38 13.15 3.80 21.72
CA SER A 38 13.48 2.49 21.15
C SER A 38 13.47 2.58 19.63
N GLU A 39 14.64 2.71 19.03
CA GLU A 39 14.84 2.38 17.62
C GLU A 39 14.47 0.91 17.40
N GLY A 40 13.70 0.62 16.35
CA GLY A 40 13.44 -0.75 15.94
C GLY A 40 12.05 -0.99 15.37
N TRP A 41 11.83 -2.24 14.97
CA TRP A 41 10.55 -2.72 14.47
C TRP A 41 9.51 -2.73 15.58
N GLN A 42 8.37 -2.10 15.31
CA GLN A 42 7.23 -2.07 16.20
C GLN A 42 5.96 -2.46 15.45
N ILE A 43 5.01 -3.04 16.18
CA ILE A 43 3.67 -3.29 15.66
C ILE A 43 3.00 -1.92 15.52
N SER A 44 2.66 -1.54 14.30
CA SER A 44 1.97 -0.29 14.00
C SER A 44 0.45 -0.44 14.13
N VAL A 45 -0.08 -1.56 13.66
CA VAL A 45 -1.48 -1.95 13.88
C VAL A 45 -1.59 -3.45 14.03
N GLN A 46 -2.42 -3.86 14.98
CA GLN A 46 -2.82 -5.24 15.17
C GLN A 46 -4.27 -5.40 14.70
N ALA A 47 -4.43 -5.91 13.49
CA ALA A 47 -5.73 -6.17 12.89
C ALA A 47 -6.40 -7.38 13.55
N GLY A 48 -7.68 -7.24 13.88
CA GLY A 48 -8.53 -8.34 14.33
C GLY A 48 -8.64 -9.45 13.28
N GLN A 49 -9.11 -10.64 13.67
CA GLN A 49 -9.25 -11.77 12.73
C GLN A 49 -10.36 -11.57 11.69
N ASP A 50 -11.25 -10.64 11.95
CA ASP A 50 -12.32 -10.16 11.09
C ASP A 50 -11.85 -9.32 9.89
N LEU A 51 -10.62 -8.83 9.91
CA LEU A 51 -10.03 -8.04 8.82
C LEU A 51 -9.30 -8.90 7.76
N GLY A 52 -9.13 -10.19 8.02
CA GLY A 52 -8.38 -11.07 7.13
C GLY A 52 -6.91 -10.65 6.94
N ALA A 53 -6.31 -11.04 5.81
CA ALA A 53 -4.90 -10.83 5.52
C ALA A 53 -4.64 -9.47 4.87
N LEU A 54 -3.73 -8.68 5.44
CA LEU A 54 -3.19 -7.48 4.80
C LEU A 54 -2.11 -7.88 3.78
N MET A 55 -2.30 -7.44 2.54
CA MET A 55 -1.55 -7.88 1.37
C MET A 55 -0.55 -6.84 0.86
N SER A 56 -0.89 -5.57 1.00
CA SER A 56 -0.07 -4.47 0.46
C SER A 56 -0.17 -3.25 1.35
N VAL A 57 0.93 -2.49 1.39
CA VAL A 57 1.01 -1.19 2.06
C VAL A 57 1.63 -0.18 1.10
N TRP A 58 1.09 1.03 1.06
CA TRP A 58 1.59 2.14 0.27
C TRP A 58 1.19 3.46 0.92
N GLY A 59 1.98 4.52 0.77
CA GLY A 59 1.61 5.86 1.22
C GLY A 59 2.47 6.92 0.55
N PRO A 60 1.95 8.13 0.26
CA PRO A 60 2.77 9.22 -0.28
C PRO A 60 3.72 9.82 0.77
N GLY A 61 3.51 9.53 2.05
CA GLY A 61 4.34 10.02 3.16
C GLY A 61 4.10 9.26 4.45
N PRO A 62 4.84 9.60 5.53
CA PRO A 62 4.72 8.91 6.81
C PRO A 62 3.39 9.19 7.54
N GLU A 63 2.66 10.24 7.16
CA GLU A 63 1.39 10.66 7.77
C GLU A 63 0.17 10.30 6.91
N ASP A 64 0.38 9.55 5.83
CA ASP A 64 -0.67 9.14 4.92
C ASP A 64 -0.28 7.76 4.37
N VAL A 65 -0.81 6.69 4.99
CA VAL A 65 -0.46 5.32 4.64
C VAL A 65 -1.71 4.46 4.53
N TYR A 66 -1.80 3.71 3.45
CA TYR A 66 -2.86 2.74 3.18
C TYR A 66 -2.33 1.33 3.32
N ALA A 67 -3.08 0.47 4.00
CA ALA A 67 -2.89 -0.97 3.98
C ALA A 67 -4.17 -1.64 3.47
N VAL A 68 -4.04 -2.50 2.47
CA VAL A 68 -5.19 -3.20 1.86
C VAL A 68 -5.03 -4.70 1.96
N GLY A 69 -6.16 -5.39 1.95
CA GLY A 69 -6.21 -6.83 2.10
C GLY A 69 -7.63 -7.34 2.12
N GLY A 70 -7.85 -8.38 2.92
CA GLY A 70 -9.18 -8.87 3.20
C GLY A 70 -9.24 -10.33 3.59
N GLN A 71 -10.47 -10.78 3.77
CA GLN A 71 -10.78 -12.19 4.01
C GLN A 71 -10.76 -12.94 2.66
N PRO A 72 -10.07 -14.08 2.56
CA PRO A 72 -10.14 -14.93 1.37
C PRO A 72 -11.44 -15.75 1.34
N ASP A 73 -11.59 -16.60 0.32
CA ASP A 73 -12.68 -17.56 0.17
C ASP A 73 -12.99 -18.34 1.48
N PRO A 74 -14.26 -18.72 1.71
CA PRO A 74 -15.39 -18.68 0.77
C PRO A 74 -16.24 -17.40 0.79
N ASP A 75 -15.92 -16.43 1.65
CA ASP A 75 -16.66 -15.16 1.76
C ASP A 75 -15.68 -13.99 1.60
N PRO A 76 -15.22 -13.73 0.37
CA PRO A 76 -14.17 -12.76 0.13
C PRO A 76 -14.67 -11.34 0.42
N LYS A 77 -13.96 -10.63 1.30
CA LYS A 77 -14.30 -9.27 1.70
C LYS A 77 -13.04 -8.41 1.79
N ALA A 78 -13.04 -7.26 1.12
CA ALA A 78 -11.97 -6.28 1.23
C ALA A 78 -11.83 -5.68 2.64
N THR A 79 -10.59 -5.35 2.99
CA THR A 79 -10.25 -4.44 4.08
C THR A 79 -9.32 -3.36 3.55
N ILE A 80 -9.61 -2.11 3.91
CA ILE A 80 -8.75 -0.95 3.67
C ILE A 80 -8.55 -0.25 5.01
N LEU A 81 -7.30 -0.09 5.41
CA LEU A 81 -6.90 0.72 6.57
C LEU A 81 -6.17 1.97 6.09
N HIS A 82 -6.47 3.11 6.69
CA HIS A 82 -5.79 4.39 6.46
C HIS A 82 -5.17 4.90 7.76
N PHE A 83 -3.89 5.26 7.69
CA PHE A 83 -3.13 5.91 8.74
C PHE A 83 -3.04 7.40 8.43
N ASP A 84 -3.52 8.23 9.36
CA ASP A 84 -3.59 9.69 9.22
C ASP A 84 -2.41 10.44 9.86
N GLY A 85 -1.33 9.72 10.20
CA GLY A 85 -0.20 10.25 10.96
C GLY A 85 -0.31 10.03 12.46
N SER A 86 -1.50 9.70 12.97
CA SER A 86 -1.73 9.43 14.39
C SER A 86 -2.27 8.03 14.62
N ASP A 87 -3.34 7.65 13.92
CA ASP A 87 -4.08 6.42 14.15
C ASP A 87 -4.45 5.71 12.84
N TRP A 88 -4.60 4.38 12.91
CA TRP A 88 -5.16 3.59 11.83
C TRP A 88 -6.69 3.52 11.96
N SER A 89 -7.40 3.74 10.87
CA SER A 89 -8.85 3.58 10.79
C SER A 89 -9.25 2.75 9.57
N GLU A 90 -10.33 1.96 9.69
CA GLU A 90 -10.88 1.22 8.54
C GLU A 90 -11.73 2.15 7.67
N GLU A 91 -11.43 2.18 6.37
CA GLU A 91 -12.23 2.91 5.39
C GLU A 91 -13.29 1.98 4.76
N SER A 92 -14.50 2.52 4.53
CA SER A 92 -15.59 1.76 3.94
C SER A 92 -15.35 1.53 2.45
N THR A 93 -15.52 0.28 2.01
CA THR A 93 -15.43 -0.11 0.60
C THR A 93 -16.81 -0.15 -0.06
N PRO A 94 -16.90 -0.09 -1.40
CA PRO A 94 -18.12 -0.43 -2.12
C PRO A 94 -18.69 -1.79 -1.68
N ALA A 95 -20.01 -1.93 -1.69
CA ALA A 95 -20.68 -3.15 -1.26
C ALA A 95 -20.28 -4.35 -2.13
N GLY A 96 -19.89 -5.46 -1.49
CA GLY A 96 -19.50 -6.68 -2.19
C GLY A 96 -18.08 -6.66 -2.79
N THR A 97 -17.23 -5.70 -2.42
CA THR A 97 -15.82 -5.66 -2.84
C THR A 97 -15.06 -6.90 -2.33
N PRO A 98 -14.55 -7.77 -3.22
CA PRO A 98 -13.70 -8.91 -2.85
C PRO A 98 -12.34 -8.48 -2.29
N MET A 99 -11.58 -9.45 -1.77
CA MET A 99 -10.24 -9.22 -1.22
C MET A 99 -9.31 -8.44 -2.17
N LEU A 100 -8.63 -7.44 -1.63
CA LEU A 100 -7.66 -6.60 -2.34
C LEU A 100 -6.23 -7.14 -2.16
N ASN A 101 -5.43 -7.05 -3.21
CA ASN A 101 -4.06 -7.60 -3.27
C ASN A 101 -2.98 -6.53 -3.35
N TRP A 102 -3.28 -5.35 -3.89
CA TRP A 102 -2.29 -4.31 -4.11
C TRP A 102 -2.90 -2.92 -3.96
N VAL A 103 -2.12 -1.97 -3.45
CA VAL A 103 -2.49 -0.54 -3.35
C VAL A 103 -1.38 0.33 -3.90
N PHE A 104 -1.76 1.40 -4.59
CA PHE A 104 -0.88 2.42 -5.14
C PHE A 104 -1.64 3.75 -5.21
N GLY A 105 -0.96 4.88 -5.14
CA GLY A 105 -1.59 6.18 -5.36
C GLY A 105 -0.67 7.16 -6.04
N SER A 106 -1.29 8.22 -6.56
CA SER A 106 -0.62 9.31 -7.27
C SER A 106 -1.54 10.54 -7.28
N GLU A 107 -0.96 11.72 -7.09
CA GLU A 107 -1.65 13.01 -7.21
C GLU A 107 -2.94 13.11 -6.36
N GLY A 108 -2.90 12.61 -5.12
CA GLY A 108 -4.02 12.66 -4.16
C GLY A 108 -5.05 11.54 -4.32
N ARG A 109 -4.98 10.77 -5.40
CA ARG A 109 -5.85 9.62 -5.67
C ARG A 109 -5.15 8.31 -5.29
N THR A 110 -5.92 7.35 -4.84
CA THR A 110 -5.43 6.01 -4.45
C THR A 110 -6.24 4.94 -5.15
N TRP A 111 -5.58 3.89 -5.64
CA TRP A 111 -6.20 2.75 -6.30
C TRP A 111 -5.81 1.48 -5.58
N ALA A 112 -6.74 0.53 -5.54
CA ALA A 112 -6.47 -0.83 -5.12
C ALA A 112 -7.06 -1.84 -6.09
N VAL A 113 -6.36 -2.96 -6.25
CA VAL A 113 -6.76 -4.05 -7.15
C VAL A 113 -6.76 -5.39 -6.42
N GLY A 114 -7.58 -6.34 -6.86
CA GLY A 114 -7.77 -7.59 -6.12
C GLY A 114 -8.35 -8.77 -6.90
N GLN A 115 -9.05 -9.62 -6.16
CA GLN A 115 -9.71 -10.81 -6.70
C GLN A 115 -10.81 -10.47 -7.69
N GLY A 116 -11.12 -11.38 -8.62
CA GLY A 116 -12.23 -11.21 -9.55
C GLY A 116 -12.11 -10.00 -10.49
N GLY A 117 -10.88 -9.52 -10.73
CA GLY A 117 -10.64 -8.30 -11.50
C GLY A 117 -11.05 -7.02 -10.79
N THR A 118 -11.21 -7.04 -9.47
CA THR A 118 -11.65 -5.87 -8.69
C THR A 118 -10.68 -4.71 -8.85
N ILE A 119 -11.22 -3.52 -9.13
CA ILE A 119 -10.51 -2.25 -9.15
C ILE A 119 -11.36 -1.24 -8.37
N VAL A 120 -10.77 -0.62 -7.36
CA VAL A 120 -11.40 0.46 -6.60
C VAL A 120 -10.50 1.68 -6.56
N THR A 121 -11.10 2.87 -6.56
CA THR A 121 -10.42 4.17 -6.55
C THR A 121 -10.96 5.02 -5.42
N ARG A 122 -10.06 5.66 -4.68
CA ARG A 122 -10.31 6.67 -3.69
C ARG A 122 -10.07 8.04 -4.29
N GLU A 123 -11.10 8.89 -4.24
CA GLU A 123 -11.02 10.29 -4.67
C GLU A 123 -10.69 11.22 -3.49
N ASP A 124 -10.53 12.51 -3.78
CA ASP A 124 -10.18 13.54 -2.79
C ASP A 124 -11.19 13.69 -1.63
N ASP A 125 -12.44 13.26 -1.84
CA ASP A 125 -13.48 13.27 -0.81
C ASP A 125 -13.34 12.12 0.21
N GLY A 126 -12.35 11.26 0.01
CA GLY A 126 -12.04 10.10 0.85
C GLY A 126 -12.94 8.90 0.63
N SER A 127 -13.86 8.95 -0.34
CA SER A 127 -14.73 7.83 -0.66
C SER A 127 -14.09 6.87 -1.65
N TRP A 128 -14.29 5.57 -1.44
CA TRP A 128 -13.92 4.53 -2.40
C TRP A 128 -15.07 4.22 -3.34
N SER A 129 -14.77 4.16 -4.63
CA SER A 129 -15.70 3.78 -5.69
C SER A 129 -15.12 2.64 -6.53
N ALA A 130 -15.96 1.82 -7.14
CA ALA A 130 -15.52 0.76 -8.04
C ALA A 130 -15.29 1.32 -9.45
N GLU A 131 -14.17 0.95 -10.07
CA GLU A 131 -13.94 1.17 -11.49
C GLU A 131 -14.27 -0.11 -12.27
N THR A 132 -14.77 0.05 -13.50
CA THR A 132 -15.11 -1.11 -14.34
C THR A 132 -13.82 -1.75 -14.87
N SER A 133 -13.61 -3.02 -14.53
CA SER A 133 -12.53 -3.83 -15.09
C SER A 133 -12.97 -4.55 -16.36
N PRO A 134 -12.13 -4.61 -17.42
CA PRO A 134 -12.37 -5.40 -18.61
C PRO A 134 -11.98 -6.89 -18.44
N SER A 135 -11.59 -7.31 -17.23
CA SER A 135 -11.22 -8.69 -16.91
C SER A 135 -11.77 -9.09 -15.54
N ASP A 136 -12.08 -10.37 -15.37
CA ASP A 136 -12.46 -11.03 -14.12
C ASP A 136 -11.29 -11.79 -13.47
N ARG A 137 -10.09 -11.75 -14.07
CA ARG A 137 -8.90 -12.39 -13.54
C ARG A 137 -8.37 -11.67 -12.30
N VAL A 138 -7.79 -12.43 -11.38
CA VAL A 138 -7.15 -11.85 -10.18
C VAL A 138 -6.03 -10.89 -10.59
N LEU A 139 -6.06 -9.68 -10.03
CA LEU A 139 -5.03 -8.66 -10.21
C LEU A 139 -4.07 -8.69 -9.00
N TRP A 140 -2.77 -8.73 -9.28
CA TRP A 140 -1.70 -8.96 -8.30
C TRP A 140 -0.74 -7.79 -8.14
N GLY A 141 -0.72 -6.88 -9.11
CA GLY A 141 0.18 -5.75 -9.11
C GLY A 141 -0.44 -4.55 -9.81
N LEU A 142 -0.08 -3.37 -9.32
CA LEU A 142 -0.52 -2.08 -9.82
C LEU A 142 0.66 -1.11 -9.78
N TRP A 143 0.79 -0.28 -10.81
CA TRP A 143 1.79 0.77 -10.92
C TRP A 143 1.26 1.91 -11.79
N GLY A 144 1.69 3.15 -11.52
CA GLY A 144 1.42 4.29 -12.39
C GLY A 144 2.59 5.24 -12.51
N ALA A 145 2.65 5.93 -13.65
CA ALA A 145 3.54 7.08 -13.82
C ALA A 145 2.95 8.33 -13.13
N ASP A 146 1.64 8.50 -13.24
CA ASP A 146 0.82 9.55 -12.63
C ASP A 146 -0.63 9.03 -12.45
N SER A 147 -1.58 9.91 -12.11
CA SER A 147 -3.00 9.53 -11.93
C SER A 147 -3.71 9.14 -13.23
N SER A 148 -3.14 9.48 -14.39
CA SER A 148 -3.72 9.31 -15.72
C SER A 148 -3.16 8.11 -16.49
N GLU A 149 -1.97 7.62 -16.12
CA GLU A 149 -1.34 6.45 -16.73
C GLU A 149 -1.04 5.37 -15.68
N LEU A 150 -1.98 4.42 -15.53
CA LEU A 150 -1.90 3.30 -14.60
C LEU A 150 -1.89 1.97 -15.34
N TRP A 151 -1.25 0.98 -14.72
CA TRP A 151 -1.07 -0.37 -15.24
C TRP A 151 -1.35 -1.40 -14.15
N ALA A 152 -2.20 -2.38 -14.46
CA ALA A 152 -2.49 -3.49 -13.56
C ALA A 152 -2.15 -4.82 -14.23
N VAL A 153 -1.69 -5.79 -13.44
CA VAL A 153 -1.29 -7.11 -13.94
C VAL A 153 -1.87 -8.24 -13.12
N GLY A 154 -2.13 -9.36 -13.77
CA GLY A 154 -2.81 -10.48 -13.13
C GLY A 154 -2.70 -11.82 -13.84
N GLY A 155 -3.57 -12.73 -13.44
CA GLY A 155 -3.63 -14.13 -13.89
C GLY A 155 -3.61 -15.10 -12.70
N ASP A 156 -3.81 -16.39 -12.97
CA ASP A 156 -3.83 -17.43 -11.93
C ASP A 156 -2.49 -18.15 -11.77
N GLY A 157 -1.57 -18.00 -12.73
CA GLY A 157 -0.28 -18.69 -12.74
C GLY A 157 -0.38 -20.19 -12.99
N LEU A 158 -1.57 -20.73 -13.26
CA LEU A 158 -1.84 -22.17 -13.24
C LEU A 158 -2.57 -22.68 -14.50
N GLY A 159 -3.42 -21.86 -15.13
CA GLY A 159 -4.26 -22.30 -16.25
C GLY A 159 -4.59 -21.24 -17.29
N ASP A 160 -4.77 -19.99 -16.86
CA ASP A 160 -5.17 -18.89 -17.74
C ASP A 160 -3.97 -18.12 -18.31
N ASP A 161 -4.19 -17.41 -19.41
CA ASP A 161 -3.20 -16.43 -19.90
C ASP A 161 -3.03 -15.29 -18.87
N PRO A 162 -1.86 -14.63 -18.82
CA PRO A 162 -1.70 -13.43 -18.01
C PRO A 162 -2.64 -12.32 -18.49
N VAL A 163 -2.95 -11.38 -17.60
CA VAL A 163 -3.64 -10.15 -17.98
C VAL A 163 -2.74 -8.94 -17.70
N LEU A 164 -2.75 -8.00 -18.64
CA LEU A 164 -2.17 -6.67 -18.50
C LEU A 164 -3.27 -5.67 -18.85
N LEU A 165 -3.55 -4.76 -17.92
CA LEU A 165 -4.52 -3.70 -18.09
C LEU A 165 -3.79 -2.36 -18.09
N ARG A 166 -4.30 -1.42 -18.88
CA ARG A 166 -3.90 -0.02 -18.87
C ARG A 166 -5.11 0.85 -18.58
N ARG A 167 -4.97 1.83 -17.70
CA ARG A 167 -5.95 2.88 -17.47
C ARG A 167 -5.63 4.07 -18.36
N ASP A 168 -6.63 4.58 -19.06
CA ASP A 168 -6.56 5.86 -19.76
C ASP A 168 -7.26 6.93 -18.91
N GLY A 169 -6.48 7.87 -18.35
CA GLY A 169 -6.99 8.96 -17.55
C GLY A 169 -7.80 10.01 -18.31
N ALA A 170 -7.75 10.03 -19.64
CA ALA A 170 -8.61 10.91 -20.42
C ALA A 170 -10.06 10.43 -20.47
N THR A 171 -10.28 9.12 -20.31
CA THR A 171 -11.60 8.47 -20.37
C THR A 171 -12.02 7.78 -19.08
N ASP A 172 -11.15 7.79 -18.06
CA ASP A 172 -11.30 7.07 -16.80
C ASP A 172 -11.70 5.59 -16.99
N SER A 173 -11.05 4.93 -17.96
CA SER A 173 -11.39 3.56 -18.34
C SER A 173 -10.17 2.66 -18.43
N TRP A 174 -10.37 1.39 -18.08
CA TRP A 174 -9.37 0.33 -18.23
C TRP A 174 -9.55 -0.43 -19.55
N GLU A 175 -8.43 -0.71 -20.21
CA GLU A 175 -8.37 -1.54 -21.41
C GLU A 175 -7.41 -2.71 -21.22
N VAL A 176 -7.72 -3.85 -21.86
CA VAL A 176 -6.79 -4.99 -21.93
C VAL A 176 -5.70 -4.66 -22.95
N VAL A 177 -4.45 -4.77 -22.52
CA VAL A 177 -3.29 -4.66 -23.39
C VAL A 177 -2.74 -6.05 -23.67
N THR A 178 -2.37 -6.30 -24.94
CA THR A 178 -1.73 -7.56 -25.31
C THR A 178 -0.40 -7.70 -24.59
N VAL A 179 -0.25 -8.77 -23.82
CA VAL A 179 1.02 -9.14 -23.20
C VAL A 179 1.94 -9.63 -24.33
N PRO A 180 3.11 -9.01 -24.55
CA PRO A 180 4.10 -9.55 -25.48
C PRO A 180 4.46 -10.97 -25.03
N ASP A 181 4.50 -11.94 -25.95
CA ASP A 181 4.77 -13.35 -25.62
C ASP A 181 6.06 -13.44 -24.79
N PRO A 182 5.95 -13.75 -23.48
CA PRO A 182 7.11 -13.80 -22.60
C PRO A 182 7.90 -15.10 -22.77
N GLY A 183 7.41 -16.04 -23.60
CA GLY A 183 7.88 -17.41 -23.64
C GLY A 183 7.53 -18.19 -22.35
N ASN A 184 7.90 -19.47 -22.33
CA ASN A 184 7.81 -20.35 -21.14
C ASN A 184 6.41 -20.55 -20.54
N ASP A 185 5.34 -20.51 -21.34
CA ASP A 185 3.97 -20.70 -20.86
C ASP A 185 3.65 -19.81 -19.65
N CYS A 186 4.04 -18.53 -19.67
CA CYS A 186 3.69 -17.62 -18.59
C CYS A 186 2.16 -17.56 -18.44
N ARG A 187 1.66 -17.85 -17.22
CA ARG A 187 0.22 -17.87 -16.88
C ARG A 187 -0.18 -16.79 -15.86
N GLY A 188 0.75 -15.91 -15.51
CA GLY A 188 0.48 -14.89 -14.50
C GLY A 188 1.57 -13.83 -14.40
N LEU A 189 1.15 -12.58 -14.25
CA LEU A 189 2.02 -11.46 -13.97
C LEU A 189 1.70 -10.96 -12.55
N PHE A 190 2.69 -10.98 -11.67
CA PHE A 190 2.48 -10.69 -10.24
C PHE A 190 2.90 -9.28 -9.84
N LYS A 191 3.76 -8.64 -10.63
CA LYS A 191 4.39 -7.35 -10.32
C LYS A 191 4.55 -6.56 -11.60
N VAL A 192 4.40 -5.25 -11.51
CA VAL A 192 4.55 -4.30 -12.62
C VAL A 192 5.27 -3.06 -12.12
N TRP A 193 6.13 -2.50 -12.96
CA TRP A 193 6.81 -1.22 -12.72
C TRP A 193 7.16 -0.60 -14.07
N GLY A 194 7.43 0.70 -14.10
CA GLY A 194 7.80 1.41 -15.31
C GLY A 194 8.42 2.78 -15.05
N ARG A 195 8.40 3.62 -16.08
CA ARG A 195 8.79 5.04 -16.04
C ARG A 195 7.78 5.85 -16.84
N SER A 196 7.63 7.13 -16.54
CA SER A 196 6.82 8.04 -17.36
C SER A 196 7.36 8.13 -18.79
N ALA A 197 6.47 8.36 -19.74
CA ALA A 197 6.86 8.80 -21.07
C ALA A 197 7.45 10.22 -20.97
N GLY A 198 8.69 10.39 -21.46
CA GLY A 198 9.39 11.68 -21.46
C GLY A 198 9.03 12.59 -22.62
#